data_AF-A0AAW0THC6-F1
#
_entry.id   AF-A0AAW0THC6-F1
#
_cell.length_a   1.000
_cell.length_b   1.000
_cell.length_c   1.000
_cell.angle_alpha   90.00
_cell.angle_beta   90.00
_cell.angle_gamma   90.00
#
_symmetry.space_group_name_H-M   'P 1'
#
loop_
_entity.id
_entity.type
_entity.pdbx_description
1 polymer ?
#
loop_
_entity_poly.entity_id
_entity_poly.type
_entity_poly.pdbx_seq_one_letter_code
_entity_poly.pdbx_strand_id
1 'polypeptide(L)'
;MFNFSVPHKGLQEFFGAKYITNHLGKHPDSKVKIIKYTFQHVVGCLQGYTSKDIQWLLKNPSRTQLKNFRNLLLHVAGLLSQPDVMSRPQHLKEVVDLLAESGVNTCNDWLTLLEDTEINYTTLERVVKHVIKDEKKAVTVNDSTITSAKVLLPLISPKELNIELHRKESNVHDVVFPHHTYSGLYLWHSFKQPHQQTISHSLLHALPRGLETFVGHLDVDATLMLSKFQHLKYLQLAISDDHDANTILPAIHVACSTLPNLQRLCEFLTFCCILLHFA
;
A
#
# COMPACT_ATOMS: atom_id res chain seq x y z
N MET A 1 -36.80 20.10 -5.18
CA MET A 1 -35.40 20.54 -5.33
C MET A 1 -34.52 19.30 -5.23
N PHE A 2 -33.96 18.84 -6.34
CA PHE A 2 -33.02 17.72 -6.33
C PHE A 2 -31.64 18.26 -6.00
N ASN A 3 -31.11 17.92 -4.83
CA ASN A 3 -29.70 18.13 -4.50
C ASN A 3 -28.88 17.17 -5.37
N PHE A 4 -28.26 17.69 -6.43
CA PHE A 4 -27.22 16.95 -7.13
C PHE A 4 -25.99 16.91 -6.23
N SER A 5 -25.58 15.72 -5.80
CA SER A 5 -24.30 15.51 -5.16
C SER A 5 -23.17 15.87 -6.13
N VAL A 6 -22.10 16.47 -5.60
CA VAL A 6 -20.88 16.78 -6.35
C VAL A 6 -20.44 15.51 -7.10
N PRO A 7 -20.21 15.56 -8.43
CA PRO A 7 -19.85 14.37 -9.17
C PRO A 7 -18.53 13.84 -8.59
N HIS A 8 -18.53 12.58 -8.16
CA HIS A 8 -17.32 11.89 -7.71
C HIS A 8 -16.27 12.04 -8.81
N LYS A 9 -15.15 12.72 -8.49
CA LYS A 9 -14.07 13.06 -9.43
C LYS A 9 -13.61 11.87 -10.29
N GLY A 10 -13.59 10.67 -9.70
CA GLY A 10 -13.28 9.43 -10.41
C GLY A 10 -14.27 9.03 -11.51
N LEU A 11 -15.55 9.41 -11.43
CA LEU A 11 -16.57 9.05 -12.43
C LEU A 11 -16.36 9.82 -13.74
N GLN A 12 -16.02 11.11 -13.66
CA GLN A 12 -15.69 11.91 -14.84
C GLN A 12 -14.37 11.46 -15.48
N GLU A 13 -13.38 11.13 -14.67
CA GLU A 13 -12.10 10.57 -15.12
C GLU A 13 -12.30 9.20 -15.80
N PHE A 14 -13.20 8.36 -15.26
CA PHE A 14 -13.58 7.07 -15.83
C PHE A 14 -14.30 7.20 -17.19
N PHE A 15 -15.30 8.08 -17.30
CA PHE A 15 -15.98 8.31 -18.59
C PHE A 15 -15.06 8.95 -19.63
N GLY A 16 -14.15 9.83 -19.20
CA GLY A 16 -13.06 10.32 -20.03
C GLY A 16 -12.22 9.16 -20.57
N ALA A 17 -11.68 8.34 -19.67
CA ALA A 17 -10.87 7.16 -19.96
C ALA A 17 -11.57 6.19 -20.94
N LYS A 18 -12.85 5.85 -20.69
CA LYS A 18 -13.64 4.93 -21.52
C LYS A 18 -13.91 5.48 -22.93
N TYR A 19 -14.09 6.78 -23.07
CA TYR A 19 -14.29 7.41 -24.38
C TYR A 19 -13.00 7.37 -25.23
N ILE A 20 -11.85 7.54 -24.57
CA ILE A 20 -10.51 7.53 -25.19
C ILE A 20 -10.22 6.19 -25.87
N THR A 21 -10.41 5.08 -25.17
CA THR A 21 -10.05 3.75 -25.68
C THR A 21 -10.91 3.31 -26.85
N ASN A 22 -12.21 3.66 -26.85
CA ASN A 22 -13.11 3.40 -27.96
C ASN A 22 -12.72 4.12 -29.28
N HIS A 23 -11.98 5.22 -29.20
CA HIS A 23 -11.52 5.94 -30.38
C HIS A 23 -10.11 5.54 -30.84
N LEU A 24 -9.28 4.98 -29.96
CA LEU A 24 -7.95 4.49 -30.30
C LEU A 24 -7.96 3.23 -31.19
N GLY A 25 -9.03 2.44 -31.15
CA GLY A 25 -9.20 1.27 -32.03
C GLY A 25 -9.38 1.60 -33.52
N LYS A 26 -9.51 2.89 -33.90
CA LYS A 26 -9.83 3.30 -35.28
C LYS A 26 -8.63 3.76 -36.12
N HIS A 27 -7.43 3.93 -35.55
CA HIS A 27 -6.27 4.44 -36.30
C HIS A 27 -4.95 3.75 -35.91
N PRO A 28 -4.49 2.77 -36.69
CA PRO A 28 -3.18 2.19 -36.53
C PRO A 28 -2.19 2.98 -37.40
N ASP A 29 -1.39 3.92 -36.86
CA ASP A 29 0.03 4.11 -37.29
C ASP A 29 0.88 5.24 -36.69
N SER A 30 2.18 4.94 -36.62
CA SER A 30 3.39 5.75 -36.30
C SER A 30 3.77 6.07 -34.83
N LYS A 31 4.89 5.45 -34.39
CA LYS A 31 5.56 5.67 -33.10
C LYS A 31 5.93 7.15 -32.90
N VAL A 32 5.86 7.64 -31.66
CA VAL A 32 6.18 9.02 -31.20
C VAL A 32 5.13 10.11 -31.50
N LYS A 33 4.34 10.01 -32.59
CA LYS A 33 3.14 10.86 -32.75
C LYS A 33 1.96 10.38 -31.92
N ILE A 34 1.87 9.09 -31.61
CA ILE A 34 0.69 8.49 -30.96
C ILE A 34 0.54 8.83 -29.48
N ILE A 35 1.59 9.10 -28.68
CA ILE A 35 1.37 9.66 -27.33
C ILE A 35 0.71 11.03 -27.49
N LYS A 36 1.28 11.89 -28.34
CA LYS A 36 0.75 13.24 -28.63
C LYS A 36 -0.66 13.19 -29.23
N TYR A 37 -0.97 12.20 -30.08
CA TYR A 37 -2.28 12.01 -30.72
C TYR A 37 -3.31 11.36 -29.80
N THR A 38 -2.93 10.33 -29.04
CA THR A 38 -3.78 9.66 -28.04
C THR A 38 -4.18 10.65 -26.96
N PHE A 39 -3.24 11.45 -26.47
CA PHE A 39 -3.48 12.54 -25.52
C PHE A 39 -4.24 13.72 -26.16
N GLN A 40 -3.99 14.07 -27.43
CA GLN A 40 -4.80 15.06 -28.16
C GLN A 40 -6.22 14.55 -28.46
N HIS A 41 -6.42 13.24 -28.57
CA HIS A 41 -7.72 12.61 -28.78
C HIS A 41 -8.48 12.53 -27.46
N VAL A 42 -7.84 12.15 -26.36
CA VAL A 42 -8.35 12.31 -24.97
C VAL A 42 -8.90 13.72 -24.75
N VAL A 43 -8.08 14.70 -25.11
CA VAL A 43 -8.40 16.12 -25.05
C VAL A 43 -9.50 16.52 -26.02
N GLY A 44 -9.51 15.97 -27.23
CA GLY A 44 -10.52 16.19 -28.27
C GLY A 44 -11.89 15.63 -27.88
N CYS A 45 -11.90 14.55 -27.12
CA CYS A 45 -13.10 13.87 -26.64
C CYS A 45 -13.72 14.53 -25.39
N LEU A 46 -12.90 15.29 -24.65
CA LEU A 46 -13.33 16.18 -23.55
C LEU A 46 -13.73 17.58 -24.06
N GLN A 47 -13.77 17.79 -25.39
CA GLN A 47 -14.22 19.05 -26.01
C GLN A 47 -15.71 19.22 -25.80
N GLY A 48 -15.99 20.06 -24.81
CA GLY A 48 -17.30 20.37 -24.26
C GLY A 48 -17.17 20.86 -22.82
N TYR A 49 -16.13 20.39 -22.09
CA TYR A 49 -16.02 20.58 -20.64
C TYR A 49 -14.61 20.94 -20.10
N THR A 50 -13.60 21.22 -20.94
CA THR A 50 -12.24 21.50 -20.43
C THR A 50 -11.65 22.81 -20.98
N SER A 51 -11.07 23.62 -20.08
CA SER A 51 -10.48 24.94 -20.38
C SER A 51 -9.22 24.80 -21.26
N LYS A 52 -8.85 25.90 -21.96
CA LYS A 52 -7.62 26.00 -22.77
C LYS A 52 -6.33 25.64 -21.97
N ASP A 53 -6.37 25.72 -20.65
CA ASP A 53 -5.23 25.44 -19.77
C ASP A 53 -4.92 23.95 -19.68
N ILE A 54 -5.95 23.10 -19.66
CA ILE A 54 -5.81 21.63 -19.66
C ILE A 54 -5.20 21.16 -20.99
N GLN A 55 -5.60 21.77 -22.12
CA GLN A 55 -5.02 21.49 -23.45
C GLN A 55 -3.53 21.83 -23.54
N TRP A 56 -3.10 22.92 -22.89
CA TRP A 56 -1.70 23.34 -22.86
C TRP A 56 -0.87 22.46 -21.91
N LEU A 57 -1.42 22.14 -20.71
CA LEU A 57 -0.85 21.22 -19.73
C LEU A 57 -0.44 19.88 -20.36
N LEU A 58 -1.27 19.35 -21.24
CA LEU A 58 -1.12 17.99 -21.78
C LEU A 58 -0.15 17.90 -22.97
N LYS A 59 0.27 19.03 -23.56
CA LYS A 59 1.24 19.05 -24.69
C LYS A 59 2.71 19.10 -24.24
N ASN A 60 2.98 19.66 -23.06
CA ASN A 60 4.30 19.73 -22.43
C ASN A 60 4.12 19.68 -20.91
N PRO A 61 3.64 18.56 -20.35
CA PRO A 61 3.32 18.53 -18.94
C PRO A 61 4.60 18.66 -18.13
N SER A 62 4.69 19.74 -17.35
CA SER A 62 5.69 19.80 -16.29
C SER A 62 5.45 18.66 -15.30
N ARG A 63 6.48 18.20 -14.59
CA ARG A 63 6.33 17.18 -13.54
C ARG A 63 5.22 17.52 -12.54
N THR A 64 5.10 18.80 -12.18
CA THR A 64 4.06 19.30 -11.27
C THR A 64 2.65 19.10 -11.82
N GLN A 65 2.48 19.25 -13.14
CA GLN A 65 1.19 19.07 -13.81
C GLN A 65 0.83 17.58 -13.97
N LEU A 66 1.81 16.71 -14.22
CA LEU A 66 1.58 15.25 -14.27
C LEU A 66 1.07 14.69 -12.95
N LYS A 67 1.53 15.23 -11.80
CA LYS A 67 1.04 14.83 -10.47
C LYS A 67 -0.48 14.89 -10.36
N ASN A 68 -1.09 15.91 -10.97
CA ASN A 68 -2.54 16.12 -10.91
C ASN A 68 -3.33 15.12 -11.76
N PHE A 69 -2.67 14.38 -12.66
CA PHE A 69 -3.30 13.44 -13.58
C PHE A 69 -2.98 11.98 -13.28
N ARG A 70 -2.35 11.66 -12.15
CA ARG A 70 -1.95 10.27 -11.80
C ARG A 70 -3.11 9.29 -11.88
N ASN A 71 -4.25 9.61 -11.27
CA ASN A 71 -5.42 8.73 -11.27
C ASN A 71 -5.98 8.54 -12.68
N LEU A 72 -6.08 9.61 -13.46
CA LEU A 72 -6.48 9.54 -14.87
C LEU A 72 -5.53 8.65 -15.69
N LEU A 73 -4.22 8.85 -15.55
CA LEU A 73 -3.21 8.04 -16.24
C LEU A 73 -3.30 6.57 -15.83
N LEU A 74 -3.55 6.29 -14.56
CA LEU A 74 -3.73 4.92 -14.08
C LEU A 74 -4.99 4.27 -14.65
N HIS A 75 -6.11 4.99 -14.71
CA HIS A 75 -7.31 4.50 -15.39
C HIS A 75 -7.09 4.24 -16.88
N VAL A 76 -6.37 5.14 -17.57
CA VAL A 76 -6.01 4.93 -18.97
C VAL A 76 -5.14 3.68 -19.12
N ALA A 77 -4.18 3.44 -18.22
CA ALA A 77 -3.38 2.21 -18.23
C ALA A 77 -4.26 0.96 -18.04
N GLY A 78 -5.19 1.00 -17.08
CA GLY A 78 -6.15 -0.08 -16.83
C GLY A 78 -7.04 -0.40 -18.04
N LEU A 79 -7.48 0.60 -18.79
CA LEU A 79 -8.26 0.38 -20.01
C LEU A 79 -7.42 -0.14 -21.17
N LEU A 80 -6.20 0.40 -21.38
CA LEU A 80 -5.32 -0.02 -22.47
C LEU A 80 -4.87 -1.49 -22.35
N SER A 81 -5.00 -2.06 -21.16
CA SER A 81 -4.61 -3.43 -20.83
C SER A 81 -5.79 -4.41 -20.87
N GLN A 82 -7.00 -3.94 -21.17
CA GLN A 82 -8.15 -4.84 -21.37
C GLN A 82 -8.01 -5.61 -22.71
N PRO A 83 -8.36 -6.91 -22.76
CA PRO A 83 -8.15 -7.75 -23.95
C PRO A 83 -8.93 -7.30 -25.20
N ASP A 84 -10.08 -6.65 -25.00
CA ASP A 84 -10.99 -6.15 -26.03
C ASP A 84 -10.56 -4.79 -26.59
N VAL A 85 -9.65 -4.09 -25.92
CA VAL A 85 -9.09 -2.83 -26.39
C VAL A 85 -7.89 -3.11 -27.29
N MET A 86 -8.06 -2.87 -28.59
CA MET A 86 -6.98 -2.95 -29.59
C MET A 86 -5.97 -1.83 -29.36
N SER A 87 -5.05 -2.04 -28.42
CA SER A 87 -3.95 -1.12 -28.11
C SER A 87 -2.61 -1.73 -28.49
N ARG A 88 -1.67 -0.89 -28.92
CA ARG A 88 -0.28 -1.33 -29.10
C ARG A 88 0.33 -1.49 -27.69
N PRO A 89 1.06 -2.57 -27.39
CA PRO A 89 1.73 -2.76 -26.08
C PRO A 89 2.65 -1.61 -25.67
N GLN A 90 3.08 -0.81 -26.65
CA GLN A 90 3.85 0.41 -26.47
C GLN A 90 3.06 1.52 -25.75
N HIS A 91 1.75 1.66 -25.97
CA HIS A 91 0.95 2.74 -25.35
C HIS A 91 0.81 2.53 -23.85
N LEU A 92 0.53 1.29 -23.42
CA LEU A 92 0.49 0.96 -22.00
C LEU A 92 1.84 1.27 -21.33
N LYS A 93 2.95 0.92 -21.99
CA LYS A 93 4.30 1.24 -21.52
C LYS A 93 4.45 2.75 -21.29
N GLU A 94 4.13 3.54 -22.31
CA GLU A 94 4.28 4.99 -22.29
C GLU A 94 3.44 5.65 -21.20
N VAL A 95 2.21 5.17 -20.96
CA VAL A 95 1.35 5.68 -19.88
C VAL A 95 1.93 5.35 -18.50
N VAL A 96 2.43 4.14 -18.29
CA VAL A 96 3.07 3.75 -17.03
C VAL A 96 4.39 4.49 -16.82
N ASP A 97 5.16 4.75 -17.88
CA ASP A 97 6.37 5.58 -17.82
C ASP A 97 6.02 7.02 -17.41
N LEU A 98 4.95 7.61 -17.96
CA LEU A 98 4.45 8.93 -17.56
C LEU A 98 3.96 8.96 -16.10
N LEU A 99 3.36 7.88 -15.60
CA LEU A 99 3.00 7.75 -14.19
C LEU A 99 4.24 7.82 -13.30
N ALA A 100 5.31 7.08 -13.64
CA ALA A 100 6.57 7.14 -12.92
C ALA A 100 7.16 8.57 -12.98
N GLU A 101 7.19 9.19 -14.16
CA GLU A 101 7.71 10.56 -14.36
C GLU A 101 6.90 11.64 -13.63
N SER A 102 5.63 11.36 -13.31
CA SER A 102 4.81 12.22 -12.45
C SER A 102 5.34 12.31 -11.03
N GLY A 103 6.35 11.52 -10.66
CA GLY A 103 6.97 11.49 -9.34
C GLY A 103 6.39 10.42 -8.42
N VAL A 104 5.90 9.31 -8.99
CA VAL A 104 5.57 8.08 -8.25
C VAL A 104 6.88 7.29 -8.19
N ASN A 105 7.68 7.57 -7.18
CA ASN A 105 9.10 7.18 -7.15
C ASN A 105 9.38 6.02 -6.21
N THR A 106 8.49 5.77 -5.25
CA THR A 106 8.67 4.75 -4.21
C THR A 106 7.59 3.68 -4.30
N CYS A 107 7.86 2.50 -3.77
CA CYS A 107 6.84 1.44 -3.65
C CYS A 107 5.60 1.93 -2.90
N ASN A 108 5.75 2.72 -1.83
CA ASN A 108 4.62 3.26 -1.07
C ASN A 108 3.76 4.23 -1.90
N ASP A 109 4.39 5.05 -2.77
CA ASP A 109 3.64 5.90 -3.70
C ASP A 109 2.81 5.06 -4.67
N TRP A 110 3.39 3.96 -5.16
CA TRP A 110 2.68 3.02 -6.03
C TRP A 110 1.53 2.38 -5.28
N LEU A 111 1.75 1.78 -4.11
CA LEU A 111 0.68 1.18 -3.30
C LEU A 111 -0.50 2.14 -3.09
N THR A 112 -0.22 3.37 -2.70
CA THR A 112 -1.24 4.42 -2.52
C THR A 112 -2.01 4.69 -3.82
N LEU A 113 -1.31 4.76 -4.96
CA LEU A 113 -1.94 5.01 -6.25
C LEU A 113 -2.78 3.81 -6.73
N LEU A 114 -2.35 2.58 -6.45
CA LEU A 114 -3.02 1.36 -6.91
C LEU A 114 -4.28 1.04 -6.09
N GLU A 115 -4.39 1.46 -4.82
CA GLU A 115 -5.50 1.07 -3.94
C GLU A 115 -6.88 1.45 -4.51
N ASP A 116 -6.98 2.65 -5.10
CA ASP A 116 -8.25 3.18 -5.61
C ASP A 116 -8.63 2.65 -7.00
N THR A 117 -7.89 1.68 -7.56
CA THR A 117 -8.11 1.20 -8.94
C THR A 117 -8.04 -0.32 -9.04
N GLU A 118 -9.01 -0.90 -9.75
CA GLU A 118 -8.91 -2.28 -10.20
C GLU A 118 -7.88 -2.38 -11.34
N ILE A 119 -6.75 -3.01 -11.06
CA ILE A 119 -5.61 -3.07 -11.98
C ILE A 119 -5.42 -4.49 -12.43
N ASN A 120 -5.41 -4.69 -13.75
CA ASN A 120 -5.12 -5.99 -14.31
C ASN A 120 -3.63 -6.33 -14.26
N TYR A 121 -3.35 -7.61 -14.42
CA TYR A 121 -2.03 -8.17 -14.32
C TYR A 121 -1.03 -7.55 -15.33
N THR A 122 -1.46 -7.23 -16.56
CA THR A 122 -0.57 -6.64 -17.58
C THR A 122 -0.10 -5.23 -17.20
N THR A 123 -0.96 -4.41 -16.61
CA THR A 123 -0.56 -3.10 -16.08
C THR A 123 0.37 -3.27 -14.89
N LEU A 124 0.03 -4.19 -13.99
CA LEU A 124 0.83 -4.49 -12.80
C LEU A 124 2.26 -4.93 -13.15
N GLU A 125 2.45 -5.81 -14.13
CA GLU A 125 3.78 -6.22 -14.60
C GLU A 125 4.65 -5.03 -15.07
N ARG A 126 4.02 -3.98 -15.61
CA ARG A 126 4.72 -2.76 -16.01
C ARG A 126 5.06 -1.87 -14.83
N VAL A 127 4.15 -1.76 -13.87
CA VAL A 127 4.38 -1.05 -12.60
C VAL A 127 5.57 -1.67 -11.85
N VAL A 128 5.62 -3.01 -11.76
CA VAL A 128 6.71 -3.75 -11.10
C VAL A 128 8.09 -3.35 -11.65
N LYS A 129 8.24 -3.12 -12.96
CA LYS A 129 9.52 -2.69 -13.56
C LYS A 129 10.01 -1.32 -13.08
N HIS A 130 9.11 -0.46 -12.59
CA HIS A 130 9.46 0.82 -11.98
C HIS A 130 9.70 0.68 -10.48
N VAL A 131 8.93 -0.17 -9.80
CA VAL A 131 9.10 -0.43 -8.36
C VAL A 131 10.44 -1.13 -8.07
N ILE A 132 10.84 -2.10 -8.91
CA ILE A 132 12.08 -2.87 -8.75
C ILE A 132 13.33 -1.98 -8.73
N LYS A 133 13.29 -0.84 -9.42
CA LYS A 133 14.42 0.12 -9.42
C LYS A 133 14.70 0.71 -8.03
N ASP A 134 13.77 0.57 -7.09
CA ASP A 134 13.84 1.08 -5.72
C ASP A 134 13.84 -0.04 -4.64
N GLU A 135 14.20 -1.29 -5.00
CA GLU A 135 14.17 -2.49 -4.14
C GLU A 135 14.86 -2.37 -2.78
N LYS A 136 15.76 -1.39 -2.63
CA LYS A 136 16.54 -1.20 -1.41
C LYS A 136 15.80 -0.48 -0.28
N LYS A 137 14.62 0.10 -0.55
CA LYS A 137 13.87 0.85 0.45
C LYS A 137 12.91 -0.03 1.24
N ALA A 138 12.66 0.37 2.47
CA ALA A 138 11.60 -0.21 3.29
C ALA A 138 10.23 0.15 2.70
N VAL A 139 9.32 -0.82 2.73
CA VAL A 139 7.93 -0.66 2.32
C VAL A 139 7.06 -0.65 3.55
N THR A 140 6.03 0.21 3.56
CA THR A 140 5.08 0.30 4.67
C THR A 140 3.68 0.08 4.13
N VAL A 141 3.03 -0.97 4.63
CA VAL A 141 1.65 -1.31 4.30
C VAL A 141 0.78 -0.89 5.48
N ASN A 142 -0.25 -0.11 5.22
CA ASN A 142 -1.23 0.29 6.22
C ASN A 142 -2.66 -0.06 5.79
N ASP A 143 -3.65 0.31 6.61
CA ASP A 143 -5.06 0.03 6.34
C ASP A 143 -5.54 0.53 4.97
N SER A 144 -4.94 1.62 4.47
CA SER A 144 -5.30 2.25 3.20
C SER A 144 -4.53 1.72 1.99
N THR A 145 -3.61 0.78 2.17
CA THR A 145 -2.79 0.24 1.07
C THR A 145 -2.73 -1.28 1.07
N ILE A 146 -3.51 -1.94 1.93
CA ILE A 146 -3.40 -3.38 2.14
C ILE A 146 -3.88 -4.18 0.94
N THR A 147 -4.89 -3.69 0.23
CA THR A 147 -5.47 -4.40 -0.93
C THR A 147 -4.48 -4.39 -2.08
N SER A 148 -3.91 -3.22 -2.38
CA SER A 148 -2.86 -3.07 -3.39
C SER A 148 -1.59 -3.83 -3.01
N ALA A 149 -1.23 -3.88 -1.72
CA ALA A 149 -0.06 -4.62 -1.26
C ALA A 149 -0.17 -6.13 -1.53
N LYS A 150 -1.36 -6.73 -1.34
CA LYS A 150 -1.61 -8.16 -1.68
C LYS A 150 -1.32 -8.50 -3.13
N VAL A 151 -1.51 -7.54 -4.01
CA VAL A 151 -1.34 -7.73 -5.46
C VAL A 151 0.11 -7.43 -5.87
N LEU A 152 0.69 -6.36 -5.32
CA LEU A 152 2.03 -5.90 -5.72
C LEU A 152 3.17 -6.68 -5.03
N LEU A 153 3.09 -6.90 -3.71
CA LEU A 153 4.18 -7.49 -2.93
C LEU A 153 4.57 -8.91 -3.37
N PRO A 154 3.68 -9.79 -3.84
CA PRO A 154 4.11 -11.10 -4.38
C PRO A 154 5.04 -11.00 -5.60
N LEU A 155 5.07 -9.85 -6.28
CA LEU A 155 5.86 -9.61 -7.49
C LEU A 155 7.16 -8.85 -7.24
N ILE A 156 7.40 -8.41 -6.00
CA ILE A 156 8.58 -7.64 -5.60
C ILE A 156 9.12 -8.13 -4.26
N SER A 157 10.43 -8.00 -4.06
CA SER A 157 11.09 -8.41 -2.82
C SER A 157 11.74 -7.21 -2.14
N PRO A 158 10.95 -6.32 -1.49
CA PRO A 158 11.52 -5.21 -0.75
C PRO A 158 12.48 -5.72 0.33
N LYS A 159 13.52 -4.94 0.59
CA LYS A 159 14.51 -5.25 1.64
C LYS A 159 13.86 -5.44 3.01
N GLU A 160 12.90 -4.58 3.34
CA GLU A 160 12.25 -4.51 4.64
C GLU A 160 10.76 -4.20 4.46
N LEU A 161 9.91 -4.91 5.20
CA LEU A 161 8.47 -4.71 5.20
C LEU A 161 7.99 -4.32 6.59
N ASN A 162 7.30 -3.17 6.68
CA ASN A 162 6.58 -2.72 7.85
C ASN A 162 5.07 -2.86 7.61
N ILE A 163 4.35 -3.45 8.57
CA ILE A 163 2.89 -3.50 8.56
C ILE A 163 2.38 -2.59 9.68
N GLU A 164 1.59 -1.57 9.35
CA GLU A 164 1.09 -0.57 10.28
C GLU A 164 -0.44 -0.45 10.19
N LEU A 165 -1.14 -1.01 11.18
CA LEU A 165 -2.59 -1.11 11.17
C LEU A 165 -3.18 -0.29 12.31
N HIS A 166 -4.07 0.64 11.95
CA HIS A 166 -4.76 1.54 12.87
C HIS A 166 -6.21 1.15 13.10
N ARG A 167 -6.78 0.30 12.25
CA ARG A 167 -8.13 -0.22 12.40
C ARG A 167 -8.08 -1.65 12.91
N LYS A 168 -9.21 -2.09 13.48
CA LYS A 168 -9.37 -3.49 13.88
C LYS A 168 -9.28 -4.37 12.63
N GLU A 169 -8.38 -5.33 12.67
CA GLU A 169 -8.20 -6.28 11.59
C GLU A 169 -9.34 -7.31 11.60
N SER A 170 -9.94 -7.53 10.43
CA SER A 170 -11.00 -8.52 10.27
C SER A 170 -10.46 -9.92 9.93
N ASN A 171 -9.27 -10.02 9.33
CA ASN A 171 -8.71 -11.30 8.88
C ASN A 171 -7.17 -11.29 8.86
N VAL A 172 -6.57 -12.28 9.51
CA VAL A 172 -5.11 -12.50 9.57
C VAL A 172 -4.50 -12.73 8.19
N HIS A 173 -5.21 -13.42 7.30
CA HIS A 173 -4.70 -13.70 5.96
C HIS A 173 -4.54 -12.45 5.10
N ASP A 174 -5.18 -11.35 5.50
CA ASP A 174 -5.13 -10.12 4.73
C ASP A 174 -3.82 -9.35 4.91
N VAL A 175 -3.11 -9.62 6.01
CA VAL A 175 -1.96 -8.83 6.46
C VAL A 175 -0.63 -9.60 6.42
N VAL A 176 -0.66 -10.88 5.99
CA VAL A 176 0.52 -11.77 5.98
C VAL A 176 1.00 -12.03 4.55
N PHE A 177 2.24 -11.63 4.31
CA PHE A 177 3.07 -11.86 3.14
C PHE A 177 4.19 -12.87 3.49
N PRO A 178 4.04 -14.17 3.16
CA PRO A 178 4.87 -15.24 3.71
C PRO A 178 6.31 -15.28 3.19
N HIS A 179 6.60 -14.61 2.07
CA HIS A 179 7.92 -14.59 1.43
C HIS A 179 8.74 -13.34 1.75
N HIS A 180 8.25 -12.50 2.66
CA HIS A 180 8.85 -11.20 2.98
C HIS A 180 9.46 -11.20 4.38
N THR A 181 10.51 -10.39 4.55
CA THR A 181 11.13 -10.15 5.85
C THR A 181 10.48 -8.92 6.50
N TYR A 182 10.04 -9.06 7.75
CA TYR A 182 9.31 -8.03 8.47
C TYR A 182 10.27 -7.26 9.37
N SER A 183 10.44 -5.97 9.12
CA SER A 183 11.16 -5.11 10.05
C SER A 183 10.26 -4.64 11.20
N GLY A 184 8.95 -4.53 10.97
CA GLY A 184 8.02 -4.10 12.01
C GLY A 184 6.58 -4.52 11.78
N LEU A 185 5.90 -4.83 12.88
CA LEU A 185 4.45 -5.02 12.95
C LEU A 185 3.88 -4.08 14.02
N TYR A 186 3.00 -3.18 13.61
CA TYR A 186 2.40 -2.14 14.45
C TYR A 186 0.89 -2.29 14.42
N LEU A 187 0.31 -2.85 15.48
CA LEU A 187 -1.13 -3.07 15.68
C LEU A 187 -1.69 -1.97 16.59
N TRP A 188 -1.80 -0.75 16.08
CA TRP A 188 -2.17 0.42 16.88
C TRP A 188 -3.59 0.36 17.43
N HIS A 189 -4.52 -0.30 16.73
CA HIS A 189 -5.86 -0.50 17.25
C HIS A 189 -5.82 -1.34 18.53
N SER A 190 -5.17 -2.50 18.47
CA SER A 190 -4.98 -3.40 19.62
C SER A 190 -4.18 -2.74 20.74
N PHE A 191 -3.19 -1.92 20.38
CA PHE A 191 -2.42 -1.13 21.36
C PHE A 191 -3.30 -0.10 22.10
N LYS A 192 -4.20 0.59 21.40
CA LYS A 192 -5.08 1.62 21.99
C LYS A 192 -6.31 1.04 22.68
N GLN A 193 -6.75 -0.17 22.29
CA GLN A 193 -7.96 -0.83 22.79
C GLN A 193 -7.68 -2.30 23.16
N PRO A 194 -6.85 -2.54 24.19
CA PRO A 194 -6.36 -3.89 24.50
C PRO A 194 -7.46 -4.85 25.01
N HIS A 195 -8.59 -4.35 25.55
CA HIS A 195 -9.71 -5.19 26.03
C HIS A 195 -10.53 -5.90 24.93
N GLN A 196 -10.25 -5.65 23.64
CA GLN A 196 -10.96 -6.33 22.55
C GLN A 196 -10.19 -7.56 22.09
N GLN A 197 -10.90 -8.67 21.85
CA GLN A 197 -10.33 -9.90 21.28
C GLN A 197 -9.34 -9.58 20.15
N THR A 198 -8.06 -9.89 20.40
CA THR A 198 -6.97 -9.61 19.48
C THR A 198 -6.72 -10.78 18.55
N ILE A 199 -6.63 -10.51 17.26
CA ILE A 199 -6.12 -11.48 16.28
C ILE A 199 -4.61 -11.70 16.37
N SER A 200 -3.94 -11.02 17.32
CA SER A 200 -2.48 -11.02 17.49
C SER A 200 -1.90 -12.42 17.55
N HIS A 201 -2.54 -13.36 18.28
CA HIS A 201 -2.06 -14.74 18.37
C HIS A 201 -1.97 -15.42 16.99
N SER A 202 -3.08 -15.43 16.24
CA SER A 202 -3.13 -16.03 14.90
C SER A 202 -2.21 -15.31 13.92
N LEU A 203 -2.09 -13.98 14.03
CA LEU A 203 -1.20 -13.18 13.20
C LEU A 203 0.27 -13.50 13.48
N LEU A 204 0.67 -13.49 14.75
CA LEU A 204 2.01 -13.87 15.15
C LEU A 204 2.31 -15.28 14.65
N HIS A 205 1.40 -16.25 14.78
CA HIS A 205 1.59 -17.60 14.25
C HIS A 205 1.93 -17.63 12.77
N ALA A 206 1.18 -16.89 11.94
CA ALA A 206 1.36 -16.84 10.50
C ALA A 206 2.59 -16.06 10.04
N LEU A 207 3.13 -15.15 10.87
CA LEU A 207 4.30 -14.36 10.50
C LEU A 207 5.60 -15.18 10.46
N PRO A 208 6.49 -14.90 9.47
CA PRO A 208 7.82 -15.48 9.42
C PRO A 208 8.71 -14.95 10.56
N ARG A 209 9.76 -15.70 10.91
CA ARG A 209 10.59 -15.49 12.13
C ARG A 209 11.44 -14.20 12.14
N GLY A 210 11.44 -13.44 11.06
CA GLY A 210 12.33 -12.29 10.87
C GLY A 210 11.90 -10.98 11.52
N LEU A 211 10.84 -10.97 12.35
CA LEU A 211 10.28 -9.75 12.94
C LEU A 211 11.28 -9.03 13.87
N GLU A 212 11.59 -7.75 13.60
CA GLU A 212 12.48 -6.95 14.46
C GLU A 212 11.75 -6.05 15.47
N THR A 213 10.57 -5.55 15.12
CA THR A 213 9.77 -4.65 15.97
C THR A 213 8.34 -5.12 16.09
N PHE A 214 7.80 -5.14 17.30
CA PHE A 214 6.38 -5.39 17.55
C PHE A 214 5.78 -4.29 18.42
N VAL A 215 4.64 -3.75 18.00
CA VAL A 215 3.81 -2.83 18.78
C VAL A 215 2.36 -3.34 18.78
N GLY A 216 1.76 -3.53 19.95
CA GLY A 216 0.39 -4.05 20.02
C GLY A 216 -0.03 -4.47 21.43
N HIS A 217 -1.13 -5.21 21.50
CA HIS A 217 -1.53 -5.97 22.68
C HIS A 217 -1.43 -7.47 22.36
N LEU A 218 -0.98 -8.26 23.33
CA LEU A 218 -0.80 -9.70 23.24
C LEU A 218 -1.46 -10.36 24.43
N ASP A 219 -2.17 -11.46 24.21
CA ASP A 219 -2.54 -12.36 25.28
C ASP A 219 -1.33 -13.20 25.74
N VAL A 220 -1.53 -14.02 26.78
CA VAL A 220 -0.49 -14.87 27.36
C VAL A 220 0.10 -15.82 26.31
N ASP A 221 -0.75 -16.46 25.50
CA ASP A 221 -0.31 -17.43 24.50
C ASP A 221 0.54 -16.76 23.41
N ALA A 222 0.07 -15.63 22.87
CA ALA A 222 0.79 -14.83 21.87
C ALA A 222 2.10 -14.27 22.43
N THR A 223 2.15 -13.94 23.72
CA THR A 223 3.37 -13.50 24.40
C THR A 223 4.43 -14.60 24.42
N LEU A 224 4.05 -15.84 24.74
CA LEU A 224 4.97 -16.98 24.73
C LEU A 224 5.51 -17.28 23.32
N MET A 225 4.72 -16.98 22.28
CA MET A 225 5.16 -17.11 20.89
C MET A 225 6.27 -16.13 20.50
N LEU A 226 6.48 -15.04 21.24
CA LEU A 226 7.51 -14.05 20.90
C LEU A 226 8.90 -14.67 20.80
N SER A 227 9.17 -15.71 21.59
CA SER A 227 10.40 -16.52 21.58
C SER A 227 10.79 -17.04 20.18
N LYS A 228 9.85 -17.17 19.25
CA LYS A 228 10.14 -17.59 17.87
C LYS A 228 10.81 -16.51 17.02
N PHE A 229 10.72 -15.24 17.41
CA PHE A 229 11.27 -14.08 16.70
C PHE A 229 12.64 -13.72 17.28
N GLN A 230 13.63 -14.53 16.97
CA GLN A 230 15.00 -14.36 17.48
C GLN A 230 15.65 -13.02 17.08
N HIS A 231 15.11 -12.34 16.08
CA HIS A 231 15.57 -11.03 15.61
C HIS A 231 14.83 -9.85 16.25
N LEU A 232 13.88 -10.10 17.16
CA LEU A 232 13.10 -9.06 17.82
C LEU A 232 14.01 -8.19 18.69
N LYS A 233 14.10 -6.90 18.34
CA LYS A 233 14.89 -5.87 19.01
C LYS A 233 14.03 -4.96 19.87
N TYR A 234 12.82 -4.66 19.40
CA TYR A 234 11.92 -3.68 20.00
C TYR A 234 10.55 -4.29 20.26
N LEU A 235 10.12 -4.25 21.52
CA LEU A 235 8.83 -4.75 21.94
C LEU A 235 8.08 -3.67 22.71
N GLN A 236 6.91 -3.27 22.21
CA GLN A 236 6.04 -2.30 22.86
C GLN A 236 4.65 -2.90 23.05
N LEU A 237 4.28 -3.12 24.30
CA LEU A 237 3.04 -3.83 24.66
C LEU A 237 2.09 -2.92 25.42
N ALA A 238 0.82 -2.94 25.03
CA ALA A 238 -0.27 -2.38 25.80
C ALA A 238 -0.80 -3.43 26.78
N ILE A 239 -0.98 -3.01 28.04
CA ILE A 239 -1.55 -3.81 29.12
C ILE A 239 -2.84 -3.14 29.55
N SER A 240 -3.92 -3.91 29.54
CA SER A 240 -5.26 -3.39 29.63
C SER A 240 -5.67 -2.98 31.06
N ASP A 241 -5.41 -3.85 32.03
CA ASP A 241 -5.70 -3.66 33.45
C ASP A 241 -4.73 -4.44 34.36
N ASP A 242 -4.92 -4.38 35.68
CA ASP A 242 -4.07 -5.06 36.66
C ASP A 242 -4.14 -6.60 36.55
N HIS A 243 -5.28 -7.16 36.16
CA HIS A 243 -5.40 -8.60 35.99
C HIS A 243 -4.57 -9.07 34.78
N ASP A 244 -4.66 -8.32 33.70
CA ASP A 244 -3.88 -8.50 32.49
C ASP A 244 -2.38 -8.33 32.77
N ALA A 245 -1.98 -7.33 33.55
CA ALA A 245 -0.60 -7.14 33.99
C ALA A 245 -0.08 -8.37 34.77
N ASN A 246 -0.87 -8.88 35.71
CA ASN A 246 -0.49 -10.02 36.53
C ASN A 246 -0.36 -11.33 35.74
N THR A 247 -0.98 -11.44 34.56
CA THR A 247 -0.92 -12.64 33.71
C THR A 247 0.13 -12.51 32.60
N ILE A 248 0.20 -11.35 31.94
CA ILE A 248 1.10 -11.10 30.81
C ILE A 248 2.54 -10.85 31.28
N LEU A 249 2.78 -10.07 32.35
CA LEU A 249 4.15 -9.71 32.76
C LEU A 249 5.04 -10.93 33.07
N PRO A 250 4.56 -11.98 33.78
CA PRO A 250 5.34 -13.20 33.95
C PRO A 250 5.64 -13.88 32.61
N ALA A 251 4.69 -13.92 31.69
CA ALA A 251 4.87 -14.50 30.35
C ALA A 251 5.88 -13.70 29.52
N ILE A 252 5.85 -12.37 29.59
CA ILE A 252 6.85 -11.49 28.97
C ILE A 252 8.23 -11.80 29.55
N HIS A 253 8.35 -11.93 30.87
CA HIS A 253 9.63 -12.19 31.52
C HIS A 253 10.23 -13.53 31.04
N VAL A 254 9.41 -14.58 30.96
CA VAL A 254 9.79 -15.87 30.40
C VAL A 254 10.20 -15.73 28.93
N ALA A 255 9.39 -15.05 28.10
CA ALA A 255 9.68 -14.87 26.68
C ALA A 255 10.97 -14.07 26.45
N CYS A 256 11.18 -12.97 27.17
CA CYS A 256 12.36 -12.10 27.07
C CYS A 256 13.65 -12.83 27.45
N SER A 257 13.60 -13.76 28.41
CA SER A 257 14.76 -14.60 28.74
C SER A 257 15.27 -15.45 27.56
N THR A 258 14.44 -15.63 26.54
CA THR A 258 14.73 -16.39 25.31
C THR A 258 14.93 -15.52 24.07
N LEU A 259 14.93 -14.19 24.22
CA LEU A 259 15.10 -13.22 23.14
C LEU A 259 16.48 -12.55 23.20
N PRO A 260 17.51 -13.14 22.56
CA PRO A 260 18.90 -12.70 22.74
C PRO A 260 19.20 -11.31 22.17
N ASN A 261 18.32 -10.78 21.31
CA ASN A 261 18.51 -9.49 20.63
C ASN A 261 17.58 -8.39 21.15
N LEU A 262 16.79 -8.65 22.19
CA LEU A 262 15.85 -7.67 22.71
C LEU A 262 16.61 -6.53 23.39
N GLN A 263 16.56 -5.34 22.80
CA GLN A 263 17.25 -4.15 23.29
C GLN A 263 16.33 -3.27 24.14
N ARG A 264 15.03 -3.26 23.83
CA ARG A 264 14.07 -2.37 24.49
C ARG A 264 12.71 -3.02 24.64
N LEU A 265 12.19 -2.95 25.87
CA LEU A 265 10.84 -3.32 26.23
C LEU A 265 10.13 -2.09 26.81
N CYS A 266 9.02 -1.71 26.20
CA CYS A 266 8.17 -0.65 26.72
C CYS A 266 6.79 -1.24 27.04
N GLU A 267 6.37 -1.10 28.29
CA GLU A 267 5.07 -1.56 28.76
C GLU A 267 4.19 -0.34 29.04
N PHE A 268 3.01 -0.31 28.42
CA PHE A 268 2.05 0.76 28.61
C PHE A 268 0.84 0.16 29.32
N LEU A 269 0.77 0.37 30.63
CA LEU A 269 -0.50 0.23 31.35
C LEU A 269 -1.36 1.41 30.92
N THR A 270 -2.65 1.17 30.68
CA THR A 270 -3.63 2.20 30.27
C THR A 270 -3.60 3.45 31.18
N PHE A 271 -3.01 3.34 32.38
CA PHE A 271 -2.82 4.42 33.35
C PHE A 271 -1.35 4.81 33.67
N CYS A 272 -0.32 4.08 33.22
CA CYS A 272 1.10 4.35 33.51
C CYS A 272 2.06 3.80 32.42
N CYS A 273 3.06 4.59 32.00
CA CYS A 273 4.16 4.09 31.16
C CYS A 273 5.28 3.53 32.04
N ILE A 274 5.66 2.26 31.83
CA ILE A 274 6.85 1.64 32.44
C ILE A 274 7.85 1.33 31.33
N LEU A 275 9.05 1.90 31.42
CA LEU A 275 10.13 1.67 30.45
C LEU A 275 11.18 0.75 31.08
N LEU A 276 11.43 -0.41 30.47
CA LEU A 276 12.45 -1.35 30.91
C LEU A 276 13.60 -1.36 29.89
N HIS A 277 14.81 -1.09 30.36
CA HIS A 277 16.04 -1.20 29.56
C HIS A 277 16.75 -2.50 29.90
N PHE A 278 17.01 -3.31 28.88
CA PHE A 278 17.78 -4.55 28.98
C PHE A 278 19.20 -4.26 28.48
N ALA A 279 20.20 -4.72 29.23
CA ALA A 279 21.63 -4.48 28.99
C ALA A 279 22.26 -5.63 28.21
#